data_AF-A0A218P886-F1
#
_entry.id   AF-A0A218P886-F1
#
_cell.length_a   1.000
_cell.length_b   1.000
_cell.length_c   1.000
_cell.angle_alpha   90.00
_cell.angle_beta   90.00
_cell.angle_gamma   90.00
#
_symmetry.space_group_name_H-M   'P 1'
#
loop_
_entity.id
_entity.type
_entity.pdbx_description
1 polymer ?
#
loop_
_entity_poly.entity_id
_entity_poly.type
_entity_poly.pdbx_seq_one_letter_code
_entity_poly.pdbx_strand_id
1 'polypeptide(L)'
;MISVSNSFVGHVFSIYLARSTDEEVINTKVASGGAVTAILSYALDTGLIDGVVTAKRTSGLEGEAVVARSRKELLATVGNKWSIVPLASRIRAKIEENDLNQVSVVCLPCQAQFFGQMRDFPMLETDFGERIEYIISLFCMGTFAFETFTNYLYRNHGIRGRDVKDIILRGDVIEVHHPGGVLRLSIRDIYQHLQVGCLVCSDYTGNWSDISAGIVETKPGWTMLIARNKKADELIKNAKKHGYIEVTDGSPFIGDVITRAREKLTRSQKNMMYLF
;
A
#
# COMPACT_ATOMS: atom_id res chain seq x y z
N MET A 1 -24.89 0.78 -17.34
CA MET A 1 -25.15 -0.44 -16.54
C MET A 1 -24.21 -0.43 -15.36
N ILE A 2 -24.73 -0.18 -14.16
CA ILE A 2 -23.96 -0.29 -12.91
C ILE A 2 -23.97 -1.77 -12.54
N SER A 3 -22.90 -2.50 -12.85
CA SER A 3 -22.79 -3.90 -12.42
C SER A 3 -22.43 -3.94 -10.94
N VAL A 4 -23.09 -4.84 -10.22
CA VAL A 4 -23.00 -5.05 -8.76
C VAL A 4 -21.57 -5.41 -8.27
N SER A 5 -20.61 -5.59 -9.18
CA SER A 5 -19.17 -5.70 -8.90
C SER A 5 -18.52 -4.41 -8.36
N ASN A 6 -19.14 -3.24 -8.55
CA ASN A 6 -18.57 -1.94 -8.14
C ASN A 6 -18.64 -1.65 -6.62
N SER A 7 -19.36 -2.43 -5.81
CA SER A 7 -19.58 -2.05 -4.41
C SER A 7 -18.39 -2.35 -3.48
N PHE A 8 -17.64 -3.44 -3.70
CA PHE A 8 -16.60 -3.88 -2.76
C PHE A 8 -15.20 -3.33 -3.06
N VAL A 9 -14.92 -3.07 -4.34
CA VAL A 9 -13.57 -2.63 -4.80
C VAL A 9 -13.57 -1.18 -5.29
N GLY A 10 -14.67 -0.45 -5.14
CA GLY A 10 -14.83 0.94 -5.55
C GLY A 10 -14.96 1.12 -7.06
N HIS A 11 -14.80 2.37 -7.51
CA HIS A 11 -14.79 2.70 -8.94
C HIS A 11 -13.55 2.09 -9.63
N VAL A 12 -13.78 1.49 -10.80
CA VAL A 12 -12.75 0.84 -11.62
C VAL A 12 -12.83 1.43 -13.03
N PHE A 13 -11.74 2.01 -13.50
CA PHE A 13 -11.59 2.45 -14.89
C PHE A 13 -10.97 1.35 -15.75
N SER A 14 -9.89 0.73 -15.26
CA SER A 14 -9.21 -0.39 -15.91
C SER A 14 -8.45 -1.25 -14.90
N ILE A 15 -8.22 -2.52 -15.23
CA ILE A 15 -7.52 -3.49 -14.38
C ILE A 15 -6.37 -4.11 -15.16
N TYR A 16 -5.17 -4.06 -14.59
CA TYR A 16 -3.96 -4.62 -15.16
C TYR A 16 -3.33 -5.62 -14.20
N LEU A 17 -2.69 -6.65 -14.74
CA LEU A 17 -1.55 -7.27 -14.07
C LEU A 17 -0.29 -6.65 -14.67
N ALA A 18 0.59 -6.14 -13.82
CA ALA A 18 1.84 -5.52 -14.23
C ALA A 18 3.04 -6.08 -13.46
N ARG A 19 4.20 -6.13 -14.11
CA ARG A 19 5.49 -6.31 -13.45
C ARG A 19 6.53 -5.39 -14.06
N SER A 20 7.52 -5.02 -13.26
CA SER A 20 8.68 -4.28 -13.73
C SER A 20 9.45 -5.11 -14.74
N THR A 21 10.01 -4.44 -15.74
CA THR A 21 11.00 -4.99 -16.67
C THR A 21 12.43 -4.85 -16.14
N ASP A 22 12.59 -4.19 -14.99
CA ASP A 22 13.87 -3.86 -14.42
C ASP A 22 14.31 -4.92 -13.40
N GLU A 23 15.43 -5.60 -13.70
CA GLU A 23 15.94 -6.68 -12.86
C GLU A 23 16.35 -6.19 -11.46
N GLU A 24 16.83 -4.95 -11.30
CA GLU A 24 17.19 -4.41 -9.99
C GLU A 24 15.93 -4.24 -9.13
N VAL A 25 14.84 -3.73 -9.71
CA VAL A 25 13.54 -3.61 -9.03
C VAL A 25 13.00 -4.99 -8.65
N ILE A 26 13.04 -5.95 -9.58
CA ILE A 26 12.54 -7.32 -9.37
C ILE A 26 13.33 -8.05 -8.28
N ASN A 27 14.66 -7.89 -8.27
CA ASN A 27 15.55 -8.55 -7.30
C ASN A 27 15.60 -7.83 -5.94
N THR A 28 14.98 -6.66 -5.81
CA THR A 28 14.79 -6.00 -4.52
C THR A 28 13.71 -6.74 -3.70
N LYS A 29 13.55 -6.42 -2.40
CA LYS A 29 12.50 -6.98 -1.53
C LYS A 29 11.07 -6.55 -1.91
N VAL A 30 10.72 -6.57 -3.19
CA VAL A 30 9.37 -6.32 -3.68
C VAL A 30 8.44 -7.44 -3.20
N ALA A 31 7.26 -7.07 -2.71
CA ALA A 31 6.26 -8.05 -2.27
C ALA A 31 5.54 -8.75 -3.44
N SER A 32 5.80 -8.31 -4.68
CA SER A 32 5.05 -8.64 -5.90
C SER A 32 5.94 -8.35 -7.12
N GLY A 33 5.38 -8.01 -8.28
CA GLY A 33 6.11 -7.70 -9.51
C GLY A 33 6.82 -6.34 -9.57
N GLY A 34 6.88 -5.56 -8.50
CA GLY A 34 7.60 -4.28 -8.49
C GLY A 34 6.99 -3.15 -9.34
N ALA A 35 5.75 -3.32 -9.81
CA ALA A 35 5.12 -2.40 -10.77
C ALA A 35 4.96 -0.97 -10.23
N VAL A 36 4.62 -0.81 -8.95
CA VAL A 36 4.48 0.53 -8.31
C VAL A 36 5.80 1.29 -8.36
N THR A 37 6.90 0.65 -7.97
CA THR A 37 8.23 1.25 -8.01
C THR A 37 8.61 1.63 -9.44
N ALA A 38 8.36 0.76 -10.42
CA ALA A 38 8.70 1.03 -11.82
C ALA A 38 7.88 2.18 -12.42
N ILE A 39 6.57 2.26 -12.12
CA ILE A 39 5.71 3.37 -12.58
C ILE A 39 6.16 4.70 -11.98
N LEU A 40 6.54 4.70 -10.70
CA LEU A 40 7.03 5.90 -10.02
C LEU A 40 8.42 6.32 -10.51
N SER A 41 9.31 5.36 -10.82
CA SER A 41 10.57 5.66 -11.49
C SER A 41 10.31 6.35 -12.84
N TYR A 42 9.41 5.80 -13.66
CA TYR A 42 9.00 6.44 -14.92
C TYR A 42 8.49 7.87 -14.70
N ALA A 43 7.62 8.07 -13.71
CA ALA A 43 7.05 9.39 -13.41
C ALA A 43 8.12 10.40 -12.94
N LEU A 44 9.10 9.97 -12.15
CA LEU A 44 10.25 10.79 -11.75
C LEU A 44 11.15 11.11 -12.95
N ASP A 45 11.51 10.10 -13.75
CA ASP A 45 12.44 10.23 -14.88
C ASP A 45 11.87 11.11 -16.00
N THR A 46 10.54 11.17 -16.14
CA THR A 46 9.85 12.04 -17.10
C THR A 46 9.43 13.40 -16.53
N GLY A 47 9.69 13.66 -15.24
CA GLY A 47 9.31 14.91 -14.58
C GLY A 47 7.79 15.10 -14.40
N LEU A 48 7.01 14.03 -14.50
CA LEU A 48 5.56 14.06 -14.16
C LEU A 48 5.35 14.31 -12.66
N ILE A 49 6.31 13.85 -11.85
CA ILE A 49 6.38 14.13 -10.41
C ILE A 49 7.80 14.55 -10.04
N ASP A 50 7.93 15.39 -9.01
CA ASP A 50 9.22 15.86 -8.47
C ASP A 50 9.58 15.19 -7.12
N GLY A 51 8.69 14.37 -6.59
CA GLY A 51 8.94 13.55 -5.41
C GLY A 51 7.86 12.50 -5.12
N VAL A 52 8.26 11.48 -4.39
CA VAL A 52 7.38 10.44 -3.85
C VAL A 52 7.40 10.50 -2.33
N VAL A 53 6.26 10.77 -1.71
CA VAL A 53 6.09 10.66 -0.25
C VAL A 53 5.61 9.25 0.10
N THR A 54 6.36 8.54 0.92
CA THR A 54 6.04 7.16 1.30
C THR A 54 6.59 6.82 2.69
N ALA A 55 6.18 5.69 3.23
CA ALA A 55 6.76 5.13 4.44
C ALA A 55 8.09 4.43 4.12
N LYS A 56 9.01 4.39 5.07
CA LYS A 56 10.22 3.56 5.03
C LYS A 56 10.41 2.88 6.37
N ARG A 57 10.73 1.58 6.36
CA ARG A 57 11.05 0.84 7.58
C ARG A 57 12.47 1.21 8.04
N THR A 58 12.63 1.55 9.31
CA THR A 58 13.92 1.97 9.89
C THR A 58 14.57 0.83 10.65
N SER A 59 13.85 0.23 11.61
CA SER A 59 14.32 -0.87 12.44
C SER A 59 13.15 -1.71 12.95
N GLY A 60 13.25 -3.04 12.89
CA GLY A 60 12.16 -3.91 13.36
C GLY A 60 10.82 -3.59 12.69
N LEU A 61 9.84 -3.18 13.50
CA LEU A 61 8.52 -2.72 13.05
C LEU A 61 8.37 -1.19 13.01
N GLU A 62 9.44 -0.44 13.28
CA GLU A 62 9.46 1.02 13.23
C GLU A 62 9.64 1.52 11.79
N GLY A 63 9.05 2.68 11.52
CA GLY A 63 9.19 3.33 10.22
C GLY A 63 8.98 4.84 10.31
N GLU A 64 9.38 5.51 9.24
CA GLU A 64 9.33 6.95 9.12
C GLU A 64 8.72 7.36 7.77
N ALA A 65 8.25 8.61 7.68
CA ALA A 65 7.84 9.21 6.44
C ALA A 65 9.08 9.76 5.71
N VAL A 66 9.27 9.38 4.46
CA VAL A 66 10.40 9.81 3.63
C VAL A 66 9.91 10.41 2.32
N VAL A 67 10.79 11.20 1.71
CA VAL A 67 10.65 11.67 0.33
C VAL A 67 11.71 10.95 -0.50
N ALA A 68 11.30 10.40 -1.65
CA ALA A 68 12.21 9.91 -2.67
C ALA A 68 12.09 10.77 -3.92
N ARG A 69 13.20 11.35 -4.38
CA ARG A 69 13.30 12.21 -5.57
C ARG A 69 14.12 11.57 -6.68
N SER A 70 14.67 10.39 -6.43
CA SER A 70 15.41 9.61 -7.41
C SER A 70 15.03 8.14 -7.32
N ARG A 71 15.28 7.41 -8.41
CA ARG A 71 15.16 5.94 -8.46
C ARG A 71 15.88 5.26 -7.29
N LYS A 72 17.11 5.69 -6.99
CA LYS A 72 17.91 5.12 -5.89
C LYS A 72 17.24 5.30 -4.53
N GLU A 73 16.71 6.50 -4.26
CA GLU A 73 15.97 6.77 -3.03
C GLU A 73 14.67 5.98 -2.98
N LEU A 74 13.97 5.87 -4.10
CA LEU A 74 12.71 5.13 -4.21
C LEU A 74 12.93 3.64 -3.92
N LEU A 75 13.98 3.02 -4.50
CA LEU A 75 14.38 1.65 -4.22
C LEU A 75 14.67 1.40 -2.73
N ALA A 76 15.25 2.39 -2.04
CA ALA A 76 15.51 2.31 -0.61
C ALA A 76 14.24 2.29 0.27
N THR A 77 13.05 2.55 -0.31
CA THR A 77 11.75 2.47 0.37
C THR A 77 11.00 1.16 0.11
N VAL A 78 11.51 0.31 -0.79
CA VAL A 78 10.88 -0.95 -1.17
C VAL A 78 10.93 -1.94 0.00
N GLY A 79 9.87 -2.73 0.13
CA GLY A 79 9.76 -3.74 1.17
C GLY A 79 8.41 -3.71 1.87
N ASN A 80 8.11 -4.82 2.52
CA ASN A 80 6.99 -4.90 3.43
C ASN A 80 7.35 -4.20 4.74
N LYS A 81 6.62 -3.12 5.03
CA LYS A 81 6.98 -2.21 6.11
C LYS A 81 6.35 -2.67 7.42
N TRP A 82 5.08 -3.10 7.37
CA TRP A 82 4.18 -3.36 8.50
C TRP A 82 4.04 -2.22 9.52
N SER A 83 4.97 -1.26 9.54
CA SER A 83 5.04 -0.04 10.33
C SER A 83 3.81 0.88 10.16
N ILE A 84 3.30 1.38 11.28
CA ILE A 84 2.35 2.47 11.38
C ILE A 84 3.16 3.76 11.25
N VAL A 85 3.17 4.33 10.05
CA VAL A 85 3.77 5.64 9.80
C VAL A 85 2.63 6.66 9.64
N PRO A 86 2.60 7.74 10.45
CA PRO A 86 1.52 8.73 10.41
C PRO A 86 1.72 9.72 9.25
N LEU A 87 1.73 9.20 8.00
CA LEU A 87 1.94 9.98 6.78
C LEU A 87 1.02 11.20 6.69
N ALA A 88 -0.25 11.03 7.07
CA ALA A 88 -1.25 12.11 7.11
C ALA A 88 -0.78 13.35 7.88
N SER A 89 -0.16 13.16 9.05
CA SER A 89 0.33 14.26 9.89
C SER A 89 1.66 14.86 9.42
N ARG A 90 2.38 14.19 8.52
CA ARG A 90 3.74 14.55 8.10
C ARG A 90 3.82 15.03 6.66
N ILE A 91 2.81 14.77 5.83
CA ILE A 91 2.86 15.02 4.40
C ILE A 91 3.14 16.50 4.09
N ARG A 92 2.44 17.43 4.73
CA ARG A 92 2.61 18.88 4.52
C ARG A 92 4.05 19.30 4.78
N ALA A 93 4.57 18.96 5.95
CA ALA A 93 5.96 19.26 6.31
C ALA A 93 6.93 18.63 5.30
N LYS A 94 6.71 17.39 4.87
CA LYS A 94 7.58 16.75 3.86
C LYS A 94 7.54 17.42 2.49
N ILE A 95 6.38 17.89 2.07
CA ILE A 95 6.21 18.63 0.82
C ILE A 95 6.92 19.99 0.92
N GLU A 96 6.71 20.73 2.00
CA GLU A 96 7.30 22.07 2.21
C GLU A 96 8.82 22.01 2.42
N GLU A 97 9.32 21.14 3.29
CA GLU A 97 10.75 20.98 3.60
C GLU A 97 11.58 20.58 2.37
N ASN A 98 10.97 19.95 1.38
CA ASN A 98 11.65 19.44 0.18
C ASN A 98 11.33 20.25 -1.08
N ASP A 99 10.54 21.33 -0.94
CA ASP A 99 10.11 22.19 -2.04
C ASP A 99 9.49 21.41 -3.21
N LEU A 100 8.52 20.54 -2.88
CA LEU A 100 7.83 19.71 -3.86
C LEU A 100 6.55 20.40 -4.37
N ASN A 101 6.28 20.22 -5.66
CA ASN A 101 5.13 20.78 -6.36
C ASN A 101 4.23 19.71 -7.00
N GLN A 102 4.78 18.57 -7.40
CA GLN A 102 4.07 17.49 -8.09
C GLN A 102 4.40 16.16 -7.43
N VAL A 103 3.62 15.79 -6.42
CA VAL A 103 3.96 14.71 -5.50
C VAL A 103 3.12 13.48 -5.77
N SER A 104 3.76 12.32 -5.86
CA SER A 104 3.05 11.06 -5.70
C SER A 104 3.11 10.58 -4.25
N VAL A 105 2.00 10.06 -3.74
CA VAL A 105 1.92 9.50 -2.40
C VAL A 105 1.65 8.01 -2.48
N VAL A 106 2.53 7.18 -1.90
CA VAL A 106 2.30 5.75 -1.74
C VAL A 106 1.84 5.47 -0.32
N CYS A 107 0.63 4.94 -0.18
CA CYS A 107 -0.04 4.87 1.11
C CYS A 107 -0.97 3.65 1.25
N LEU A 108 -1.58 3.50 2.42
CA LEU A 108 -2.61 2.49 2.69
C LEU A 108 -4.03 3.06 2.48
N PRO A 109 -5.08 2.24 2.38
CA PRO A 109 -6.43 2.69 2.03
C PRO A 109 -6.98 3.81 2.93
N CYS A 110 -6.77 3.73 4.24
CA CYS A 110 -7.21 4.78 5.18
C CYS A 110 -6.48 6.11 4.96
N GLN A 111 -5.21 6.07 4.53
CA GLN A 111 -4.43 7.26 4.20
C GLN A 111 -4.83 7.80 2.82
N ALA A 112 -5.09 6.92 1.84
CA ALA A 112 -5.62 7.33 0.55
C ALA A 112 -6.97 8.04 0.68
N GLN A 113 -7.84 7.58 1.60
CA GLN A 113 -9.08 8.27 1.94
C GLN A 113 -8.81 9.69 2.45
N PHE A 114 -7.86 9.86 3.35
CA PHE A 114 -7.47 11.18 3.87
C PHE A 114 -6.91 12.08 2.77
N PHE A 115 -5.93 11.62 1.99
CA PHE A 115 -5.30 12.42 0.93
C PHE A 115 -6.27 12.74 -0.22
N GLY A 116 -7.12 11.79 -0.62
CA GLY A 116 -8.12 12.01 -1.65
C GLY A 116 -9.15 13.05 -1.23
N GLN A 117 -9.62 12.99 0.03
CA GLN A 117 -10.53 14.02 0.55
C GLN A 117 -9.89 15.40 0.61
N MET A 118 -8.63 15.50 1.07
CA MET A 118 -7.93 16.79 1.13
C MET A 118 -7.64 17.37 -0.24
N ARG A 119 -7.35 16.54 -1.25
CA ARG A 119 -7.12 16.99 -2.63
C ARG A 119 -8.42 17.38 -3.34
N ASP A 120 -9.46 16.55 -3.22
CA ASP A 120 -10.67 16.69 -4.02
C ASP A 120 -11.71 17.62 -3.34
N PHE A 121 -11.63 17.78 -2.02
CA PHE A 121 -12.51 18.64 -1.21
C PHE A 121 -11.70 19.48 -0.19
N PRO A 122 -10.75 20.32 -0.64
CA PRO A 122 -9.91 21.08 0.25
C PRO A 122 -10.72 22.14 1.03
N MET A 123 -10.49 22.23 2.34
CA MET A 123 -11.08 23.28 3.19
C MET A 123 -10.01 24.29 3.61
N LEU A 124 -8.93 23.80 4.21
CA LEU A 124 -7.75 24.56 4.63
C LEU A 124 -6.45 24.01 4.03
N GLU A 125 -6.55 22.97 3.22
CA GLU A 125 -5.45 22.13 2.74
C GLU A 125 -5.00 22.45 1.31
N THR A 126 -5.51 23.52 0.70
CA THR A 126 -5.14 23.90 -0.68
C THR A 126 -3.64 24.09 -0.86
N ASP A 127 -2.94 24.48 0.20
CA ASP A 127 -1.49 24.73 0.21
C ASP A 127 -0.64 23.50 -0.13
N PHE A 128 -1.12 22.29 0.17
CA PHE A 128 -0.43 21.04 -0.18
C PHE A 128 -1.28 20.02 -0.94
N GLY A 129 -2.60 20.04 -0.79
CA GLY A 129 -3.52 19.09 -1.42
C GLY A 129 -3.45 19.16 -2.96
N GLU A 130 -3.39 20.36 -3.52
CA GLU A 130 -3.24 20.59 -4.97
C GLU A 130 -1.90 20.09 -5.53
N ARG A 131 -0.90 19.91 -4.66
CA ARG A 131 0.42 19.38 -5.04
C ARG A 131 0.45 17.85 -5.10
N ILE A 132 -0.62 17.17 -4.68
CA ILE A 132 -0.74 15.70 -4.74
C ILE A 132 -1.19 15.29 -6.15
N GLU A 133 -0.21 14.97 -6.99
CA GLU A 133 -0.42 14.63 -8.39
C GLU A 133 -0.98 13.20 -8.57
N TYR A 134 -0.46 12.23 -7.81
CA TYR A 134 -0.91 10.83 -7.85
C TYR A 134 -0.99 10.20 -6.46
N ILE A 135 -2.14 9.63 -6.11
CA ILE A 135 -2.32 8.79 -4.92
C ILE A 135 -2.26 7.33 -5.34
N ILE A 136 -1.27 6.58 -4.84
CA ILE A 136 -1.14 5.13 -5.06
C ILE A 136 -1.43 4.42 -3.74
N SER A 137 -2.55 3.71 -3.65
CA SER A 137 -2.88 2.91 -2.47
C SER A 137 -2.44 1.47 -2.64
N LEU A 138 -1.76 0.92 -1.63
CA LEU A 138 -1.50 -0.51 -1.55
C LEU A 138 -2.72 -1.24 -0.98
N PHE A 139 -2.99 -2.45 -1.45
CA PHE A 139 -4.01 -3.31 -0.84
C PHE A 139 -3.63 -3.59 0.62
N CYS A 140 -4.60 -3.53 1.52
CA CYS A 140 -4.32 -3.66 2.95
C CYS A 140 -5.43 -4.40 3.68
N MET A 141 -5.08 -5.50 4.36
CA MET A 141 -6.01 -6.23 5.22
C MET A 141 -6.03 -5.71 6.67
N GLY A 142 -4.98 -5.01 7.09
CA GLY A 142 -4.80 -4.48 8.44
C GLY A 142 -3.34 -4.56 8.89
N THR A 143 -3.04 -3.97 10.04
CA THR A 143 -1.74 -4.10 10.73
C THR A 143 -1.97 -4.30 12.23
N PHE A 144 -0.89 -4.46 12.97
CA PHE A 144 -0.88 -4.71 14.41
C PHE A 144 -0.74 -3.42 15.23
N ALA A 145 -1.31 -3.40 16.43
CA ALA A 145 -0.94 -2.45 17.47
C ALA A 145 0.41 -2.90 18.05
N PHE A 146 1.50 -2.23 17.67
CA PHE A 146 2.85 -2.78 17.86
C PHE A 146 3.24 -2.99 19.30
N GLU A 147 2.83 -2.13 20.22
CA GLU A 147 3.13 -2.30 21.63
C GLU A 147 2.58 -3.63 22.12
N THR A 148 1.35 -3.97 21.73
CA THR A 148 0.71 -5.23 22.10
C THR A 148 1.35 -6.42 21.39
N PHE A 149 1.62 -6.30 20.08
CA PHE A 149 2.13 -7.39 19.27
C PHE A 149 3.59 -7.72 19.59
N THR A 150 4.45 -6.70 19.76
CA THR A 150 5.85 -6.90 20.15
C THR A 150 5.97 -7.46 21.57
N ASN A 151 5.11 -7.04 22.50
CA ASN A 151 5.05 -7.64 23.83
C ASN A 151 4.61 -9.11 23.77
N TYR A 152 3.63 -9.46 22.93
CA TYR A 152 3.24 -10.85 22.67
C TYR A 152 4.41 -11.68 22.12
N LEU A 153 5.09 -11.18 21.08
CA LEU A 153 6.27 -11.84 20.51
C LEU A 153 7.38 -12.05 21.54
N TYR A 154 7.61 -11.06 22.40
CA TYR A 154 8.64 -11.14 23.43
C TYR A 154 8.28 -12.15 24.53
N ARG A 155 7.06 -12.05 25.09
CA ARG A 155 6.64 -12.90 26.22
C ARG A 155 6.46 -14.36 25.84
N ASN A 156 5.93 -14.63 24.65
CA ASN A 156 5.56 -15.98 24.25
C ASN A 156 6.67 -16.68 23.46
N HIS A 157 7.53 -15.92 22.78
CA HIS A 157 8.53 -16.47 21.86
C HIS A 157 9.94 -15.90 22.03
N GLY A 158 10.16 -14.98 22.98
CA GLY A 158 11.47 -14.36 23.21
C GLY A 158 11.96 -13.44 22.09
N ILE A 159 11.09 -13.07 21.13
CA ILE A 159 11.46 -12.25 19.97
C ILE A 159 11.25 -10.77 20.30
N ARG A 160 12.30 -9.96 20.23
CA ARG A 160 12.18 -8.51 20.40
C ARG A 160 11.67 -7.87 19.11
N GLY A 161 10.84 -6.84 19.21
CA GLY A 161 10.30 -6.13 18.04
C GLY A 161 11.38 -5.61 17.08
N ARG A 162 12.51 -5.13 17.61
CA ARG A 162 13.68 -4.68 16.81
C ARG A 162 14.35 -5.80 16.00
N ASP A 163 14.17 -7.06 16.41
CA ASP A 163 14.79 -8.21 15.75
C ASP A 163 13.91 -8.74 14.61
N VAL A 164 12.70 -8.19 14.43
CA VAL A 164 11.82 -8.55 13.30
C VAL A 164 12.43 -8.04 11.99
N LYS A 165 12.77 -8.96 11.09
CA LYS A 165 13.36 -8.68 9.79
C LYS A 165 12.33 -8.55 8.68
N ASP A 166 11.22 -9.27 8.79
CA ASP A 166 10.12 -9.19 7.84
C ASP A 166 8.85 -9.81 8.42
N ILE A 167 7.70 -9.43 7.88
CA ILE A 167 6.42 -10.08 8.15
C ILE A 167 5.74 -10.38 6.82
N ILE A 168 5.33 -11.63 6.64
CA ILE A 168 4.65 -12.10 5.42
C ILE A 168 3.31 -12.71 5.81
N LEU A 169 2.25 -12.27 5.13
CA LEU A 169 0.93 -12.87 5.23
C LEU A 169 0.77 -13.94 4.14
N ARG A 170 0.45 -15.17 4.53
CA ARG A 170 0.14 -16.29 3.63
C ARG A 170 -1.17 -16.93 4.06
N GLY A 171 -2.24 -16.67 3.33
CA GLY A 171 -3.57 -17.14 3.72
C GLY A 171 -3.97 -16.58 5.09
N ASP A 172 -4.14 -17.48 6.06
CA ASP A 172 -4.48 -17.17 7.45
C ASP A 172 -3.28 -17.26 8.42
N VAL A 173 -2.06 -17.35 7.88
CA VAL A 173 -0.82 -17.45 8.65
C VAL A 173 0.05 -16.21 8.44
N ILE A 174 0.57 -15.69 9.55
CA ILE A 174 1.59 -14.65 9.59
C ILE A 174 2.94 -15.31 9.86
N GLU A 175 3.89 -15.11 8.96
CA GLU A 175 5.29 -15.50 9.11
C GLU A 175 6.09 -14.29 9.61
N VAL A 176 6.60 -14.37 10.84
CA VAL A 176 7.52 -13.37 11.43
C VAL A 176 8.95 -13.87 11.25
N HIS A 177 9.71 -13.19 10.39
CA HIS A 177 11.10 -13.51 10.10
C HIS A 177 11.99 -12.77 11.09
N HIS A 178 12.92 -13.48 11.74
CA HIS A 178 13.85 -12.93 12.73
C HIS A 178 15.20 -13.66 12.65
N PRO A 179 16.27 -13.21 13.35
CA PRO A 179 17.58 -13.87 13.30
C PRO A 179 17.57 -15.36 13.63
N GLY A 180 16.64 -15.83 14.47
CA GLY A 180 16.52 -17.22 14.89
C GLY A 180 15.68 -18.11 13.97
N GLY A 181 15.14 -17.58 12.86
CA GLY A 181 14.32 -18.33 11.92
C GLY A 181 12.99 -17.65 11.58
N VAL A 182 11.95 -18.45 11.37
CA VAL A 182 10.61 -18.00 11.00
C VAL A 182 9.62 -18.53 12.02
N LEU A 183 8.96 -17.62 12.74
CA LEU A 183 7.82 -17.94 13.60
C LEU A 183 6.53 -17.86 12.79
N ARG A 184 5.72 -18.91 12.82
CA ARG A 184 4.41 -18.95 12.15
C ARG A 184 3.29 -18.82 13.18
N LEU A 185 2.42 -17.85 12.97
CA LEU A 185 1.29 -17.54 13.85
C LEU A 185 0.00 -17.57 13.05
N SER A 186 -1.05 -18.20 13.58
CA SER A 186 -2.37 -18.09 12.95
C SER A 186 -2.94 -16.69 13.22
N ILE A 187 -3.67 -16.11 12.26
CA ILE A 187 -4.35 -14.82 12.44
C ILE A 187 -5.30 -14.88 13.65
N ARG A 188 -5.90 -16.04 13.91
CA ARG A 188 -6.83 -16.23 15.03
C ARG A 188 -6.15 -15.97 16.38
N ASP A 189 -4.93 -16.44 16.56
CA ASP A 189 -4.20 -16.33 17.83
C ASP A 189 -3.74 -14.89 18.11
N ILE A 190 -3.50 -14.12 17.04
CA ILE A 190 -3.00 -12.75 17.12
C ILE A 190 -4.06 -11.69 16.82
N TYR A 191 -5.32 -12.09 16.65
CA TYR A 191 -6.41 -11.19 16.26
C TYR A 191 -6.59 -10.03 17.25
N GLN A 192 -6.42 -10.29 18.54
CA GLN A 192 -6.49 -9.30 19.61
C GLN A 192 -5.36 -8.25 19.58
N HIS A 193 -4.28 -8.51 18.83
CA HIS A 193 -3.15 -7.60 18.67
C HIS A 193 -3.25 -6.73 17.41
N LEU A 194 -4.34 -6.87 16.63
CA LEU A 194 -4.61 -6.01 15.49
C LEU A 194 -4.91 -4.58 15.95
N GLN A 195 -4.51 -3.62 15.12
CA GLN A 195 -4.81 -2.22 15.37
C GLN A 195 -6.33 -2.00 15.35
N VAL A 196 -6.87 -1.37 16.41
CA VAL A 196 -8.32 -1.23 16.60
C VAL A 196 -8.99 -0.54 15.41
N GLY A 197 -8.38 0.52 14.88
CA GLY A 197 -8.88 1.21 13.67
C GLY A 197 -8.94 0.30 12.43
N CYS A 198 -8.07 -0.72 12.33
CA CYS A 198 -8.14 -1.69 11.24
C CYS A 198 -9.32 -2.67 11.38
N LEU A 199 -9.80 -2.94 12.60
CA LEU A 199 -10.93 -3.84 12.85
C LEU A 199 -12.24 -3.29 12.27
N VAL A 200 -12.36 -1.97 12.16
CA VAL A 200 -13.53 -1.24 11.62
C VAL A 200 -13.28 -0.60 10.26
N CYS A 201 -12.13 -0.88 9.65
CA CYS A 201 -11.80 -0.38 8.32
C CYS A 201 -12.47 -1.26 7.25
N SER A 202 -13.32 -0.67 6.42
CA SER A 202 -14.05 -1.34 5.34
C SER A 202 -13.34 -1.34 3.98
N ASP A 203 -12.30 -0.51 3.81
CA ASP A 203 -11.65 -0.32 2.51
C ASP A 203 -10.40 -1.20 2.35
N TYR A 204 -10.44 -2.17 1.44
CA TYR A 204 -9.32 -3.07 1.14
C TYR A 204 -8.40 -2.53 0.04
N THR A 205 -8.96 -1.96 -1.01
CA THR A 205 -8.23 -1.60 -2.23
C THR A 205 -7.77 -0.14 -2.24
N GLY A 206 -8.31 0.73 -1.40
CA GLY A 206 -8.02 2.16 -1.41
C GLY A 206 -8.85 2.87 -2.46
N ASN A 207 -10.15 3.03 -2.18
CA ASN A 207 -11.13 3.54 -3.13
C ASN A 207 -10.91 5.00 -3.56
N TRP A 208 -10.15 5.74 -2.75
CA TRP A 208 -9.81 7.15 -2.97
C TRP A 208 -8.46 7.37 -3.66
N SER A 209 -7.79 6.32 -4.12
CA SER A 209 -6.52 6.43 -4.85
C SER A 209 -6.72 6.63 -6.34
N ASP A 210 -5.73 7.17 -7.05
CA ASP A 210 -5.71 7.14 -8.52
C ASP A 210 -5.37 5.72 -9.02
N ILE A 211 -4.43 5.05 -8.36
CA ILE A 211 -4.03 3.66 -8.62
C ILE A 211 -4.10 2.86 -7.33
N SER A 212 -4.80 1.73 -7.37
CA SER A 212 -4.73 0.74 -6.30
C SER A 212 -3.84 -0.42 -6.72
N ALA A 213 -2.93 -0.85 -5.87
CA ALA A 213 -1.92 -1.86 -6.21
C ALA A 213 -1.80 -2.96 -5.15
N GLY A 214 -1.68 -4.21 -5.57
CA GLY A 214 -1.39 -5.27 -4.61
C GLY A 214 -1.16 -6.65 -5.21
N ILE A 215 -1.01 -7.61 -4.32
CA ILE A 215 -0.71 -9.00 -4.65
C ILE A 215 -1.98 -9.71 -5.09
N VAL A 216 -1.85 -10.55 -6.12
CA VAL A 216 -2.85 -11.56 -6.49
C VAL A 216 -2.20 -12.92 -6.23
N GLU A 217 -2.76 -13.70 -5.30
CA GLU A 217 -2.15 -14.96 -4.84
C GLU A 217 -2.01 -15.97 -5.99
N THR A 218 -2.95 -15.98 -6.94
CA THR A 218 -2.94 -16.85 -8.12
C THR A 218 -1.93 -16.43 -9.20
N LYS A 219 -1.31 -15.24 -9.07
CA LYS A 219 -0.32 -14.70 -10.02
C LYS A 219 0.94 -14.17 -9.32
N PRO A 220 1.79 -15.06 -8.75
CA PRO A 220 3.08 -14.67 -8.19
C PRO A 220 3.94 -13.90 -9.20
N GLY A 221 4.70 -12.91 -8.72
CA GLY A 221 5.56 -12.07 -9.58
C GLY A 221 4.82 -11.00 -10.39
N TRP A 222 3.49 -10.91 -10.26
CA TRP A 222 2.67 -9.85 -10.87
C TRP A 222 1.97 -9.03 -9.80
N THR A 223 1.90 -7.72 -10.03
CA THR A 223 1.14 -6.76 -9.23
C THR A 223 -0.17 -6.45 -9.95
N MET A 224 -1.31 -6.61 -9.29
CA MET A 224 -2.55 -6.07 -9.84
C MET A 224 -2.57 -4.56 -9.64
N LEU A 225 -2.90 -3.84 -10.70
CA LEU A 225 -3.14 -2.41 -10.70
C LEU A 225 -4.59 -2.17 -11.10
N ILE A 226 -5.32 -1.43 -10.27
CA ILE A 226 -6.66 -0.92 -10.57
C ILE A 226 -6.51 0.58 -10.80
N ALA A 227 -6.62 1.02 -12.04
CA ALA A 227 -6.70 2.44 -12.34
C ALA A 227 -8.12 2.91 -12.05
N ARG A 228 -8.26 4.01 -11.30
CA ARG A 228 -9.58 4.54 -10.91
C ARG A 228 -10.06 5.69 -11.79
N ASN A 229 -9.16 6.27 -12.57
CA ASN A 229 -9.48 7.37 -13.47
C ASN A 229 -8.59 7.34 -14.72
N LYS A 230 -8.92 8.20 -15.68
CA LYS A 230 -8.22 8.30 -16.97
C LYS A 230 -6.74 8.66 -16.81
N LYS A 231 -6.41 9.57 -15.89
CA LYS A 231 -5.04 10.03 -15.63
C LYS A 231 -4.15 8.89 -15.12
N ALA A 232 -4.67 8.06 -14.23
CA ALA A 232 -4.01 6.85 -13.75
C ALA A 232 -3.79 5.81 -14.86
N ASP A 233 -4.81 5.59 -15.69
CA ASP A 233 -4.75 4.68 -16.83
C ASP A 233 -3.68 5.09 -17.86
N GLU A 234 -3.60 6.39 -18.15
CA GLU A 234 -2.58 6.97 -19.02
C GLU A 234 -1.18 6.81 -18.44
N LEU A 235 -0.98 7.04 -17.14
CA LEU A 235 0.32 6.82 -16.47
C LEU A 235 0.79 5.36 -16.65
N ILE A 236 -0.07 4.38 -16.40
CA ILE A 236 0.25 2.95 -16.56
C ILE A 236 0.60 2.62 -18.02
N LYS A 237 -0.22 3.08 -18.98
CA LYS A 237 0.01 2.85 -20.41
C LYS A 237 1.30 3.49 -20.90
N ASN A 238 1.63 4.68 -20.41
CA ASN A 238 2.86 5.37 -20.76
C ASN A 238 4.09 4.69 -20.16
N ALA A 239 4.03 4.25 -18.90
CA ALA A 239 5.10 3.45 -18.29
C ALA A 239 5.36 2.14 -19.08
N LYS A 240 4.30 1.47 -19.55
CA LYS A 240 4.41 0.31 -20.45
C LYS A 240 5.06 0.69 -21.78
N LYS A 241 4.59 1.76 -22.43
CA LYS A 241 5.10 2.21 -23.72
C LYS A 241 6.59 2.52 -23.69
N HIS A 242 7.08 3.08 -22.57
CA HIS A 242 8.50 3.39 -22.38
C HIS A 242 9.30 2.21 -21.78
N GLY A 243 8.69 1.03 -21.63
CA GLY A 243 9.38 -0.19 -21.27
C GLY A 243 9.76 -0.31 -19.79
N TYR A 244 9.12 0.43 -18.87
CA TYR A 244 9.36 0.30 -17.41
C TYR A 244 8.60 -0.87 -16.79
N ILE A 245 7.47 -1.22 -17.40
CA ILE A 245 6.62 -2.33 -16.98
C ILE A 245 6.12 -3.11 -18.21
N GLU A 246 5.86 -4.39 -18.00
CA GLU A 246 4.96 -5.15 -18.87
C GLU A 246 3.59 -5.27 -18.21
N VAL A 247 2.54 -5.32 -19.04
CA VAL A 247 1.15 -5.40 -18.56
C VAL A 247 0.35 -6.41 -19.38
N THR A 248 -0.55 -7.11 -18.69
CA THR A 248 -1.60 -7.95 -19.28
C THR A 248 -2.96 -7.61 -18.66
N ASP A 249 -4.05 -8.09 -19.25
CA ASP A 249 -5.40 -7.90 -18.71
C ASP A 249 -5.52 -8.57 -17.34
N GLY A 250 -5.84 -7.76 -16.32
CA GLY A 250 -6.02 -8.25 -14.95
C GLY A 250 -7.48 -8.55 -14.60
N SER A 251 -8.43 -8.21 -15.48
CA SER A 251 -9.87 -8.40 -15.25
C SER A 251 -10.25 -9.84 -14.89
N PRO A 252 -9.66 -10.90 -15.47
CA PRO A 252 -9.97 -12.28 -15.10
C PRO A 252 -9.64 -12.65 -13.64
N PHE A 253 -8.78 -11.88 -12.97
CA PHE A 253 -8.30 -12.16 -11.61
C PHE A 253 -8.92 -11.26 -10.54
N ILE A 254 -9.83 -10.37 -10.91
CA ILE A 254 -10.45 -9.43 -9.97
C ILE A 254 -11.29 -10.14 -8.89
N GLY A 255 -11.74 -11.38 -9.15
CA GLY A 255 -12.48 -12.20 -8.18
C GLY A 255 -11.70 -12.44 -6.88
N ASP A 256 -10.38 -12.61 -6.97
CA ASP A 256 -9.51 -12.79 -5.80
C ASP A 256 -9.54 -11.54 -4.91
N VAL A 257 -9.47 -10.37 -5.53
CA VAL A 257 -9.51 -9.07 -4.83
C VAL A 257 -10.88 -8.78 -4.25
N ILE A 258 -11.97 -9.09 -4.97
CA ILE A 258 -13.34 -8.93 -4.48
C ILE A 258 -13.57 -9.82 -3.25
N THR A 259 -13.03 -11.04 -3.25
CA THR A 259 -13.12 -11.96 -2.10
C THR A 259 -12.47 -11.36 -0.87
N ARG A 260 -11.23 -10.87 -0.99
CA ARG A 260 -10.52 -10.20 0.12
C ARG A 260 -11.22 -8.91 0.58
N ALA A 261 -11.73 -8.11 -0.36
CA ALA A 261 -12.48 -6.90 -0.03
C ALA A 261 -13.76 -7.22 0.77
N ARG A 262 -14.48 -8.27 0.37
CA ARG A 262 -15.67 -8.76 1.08
C ARG A 262 -15.33 -9.28 2.48
N GLU A 263 -14.25 -10.04 2.64
CA GLU A 263 -13.76 -10.51 3.94
C GLU A 263 -13.50 -9.32 4.88
N LYS A 264 -12.77 -8.31 4.40
CA LYS A 264 -12.46 -7.11 5.16
C LYS A 264 -13.72 -6.34 5.56
N LEU A 265 -14.64 -6.12 4.62
CA LEU A 265 -15.91 -5.43 4.89
C LEU A 265 -16.76 -6.19 5.91
N THR A 266 -16.86 -7.52 5.78
CA THR A 266 -17.62 -8.37 6.71
C THR A 266 -17.04 -8.28 8.12
N ARG A 267 -15.70 -8.36 8.24
CA ARG A 267 -15.00 -8.13 9.51
C ARG A 267 -15.34 -6.74 10.07
N SER A 268 -15.25 -5.70 9.24
CA SER A 268 -15.54 -4.33 9.64
C SER A 268 -16.94 -4.17 10.20
N GLN A 269 -17.96 -4.67 9.49
CA GLN A 269 -19.36 -4.60 9.90
C GLN A 269 -19.59 -5.35 11.22
N LYS A 270 -19.05 -6.56 11.34
CA LYS A 270 -19.16 -7.36 12.56
C LYS A 270 -18.59 -6.61 13.77
N ASN A 271 -17.38 -6.04 13.68
CA ASN A 271 -16.78 -5.33 14.82
C ASN A 271 -17.50 -4.02 15.12
N MET A 272 -18.01 -3.31 14.11
CA MET A 272 -18.75 -2.06 14.29
C MET A 272 -20.06 -2.25 15.08
N MET A 273 -20.73 -3.39 14.92
CA MET A 273 -21.91 -3.74 15.70
C MET A 273 -21.67 -3.92 17.21
N TYR A 274 -20.41 -4.12 17.63
CA TYR A 274 -20.05 -4.26 19.06
C TYR A 274 -19.52 -2.96 19.68
N LEU A 275 -19.38 -1.89 18.88
CA LEU A 275 -18.88 -0.59 19.34
C LEU A 275 -20.01 0.39 19.72
N PHE A 276 -21.25 0.05 19.37
CA PHE A 276 -22.48 0.77 19.70
C PHE A 276 -23.42 -0.17 20.46
#